data_AF-A0A2V5PN46-F1
#
_entry.id   AF-A0A2V5PN46-F1
#
_cell.length_a   1.000
_cell.length_b   1.000
_cell.length_c   1.000
_cell.angle_alpha   90.00
_cell.angle_beta   90.00
_cell.angle_gamma   90.00
#
_symmetry.space_group_name_H-M   'P 1'
#
loop_
_entity.id
_entity.type
_entity.pdbx_description
1 polymer ?
#
loop_
_entity_poly.entity_id
_entity_poly.type
_entity_poly.pdbx_seq_one_letter_code
_entity_poly.pdbx_strand_id
1 'polypeptide(L)'
;GSNGKDGAIGTVGPSLVLARGGWPLSLEGGLSPTLLSRFVFGPRNFGNNLQFTSHVGLNLDLGPHLRLGYRYQHMSNAGLSSPNPGLNLHFFALSYRF
;
A
#
# COMPACT_ATOMS: atom_id res chain seq x y z
N GLY A 1 18.96 -18.73 12.95
CA GLY A 1 19.70 -17.64 13.63
C GLY A 1 19.14 -16.32 13.16
N SER A 2 18.40 -15.62 14.02
CA SER A 2 17.69 -14.38 13.68
C SER A 2 18.62 -13.18 13.86
N ASN A 3 19.33 -12.81 12.80
CA ASN A 3 19.98 -11.50 12.74
C ASN A 3 18.87 -10.47 12.52
N GLY A 4 18.62 -9.64 13.53
CA GLY A 4 17.44 -8.77 13.64
C GLY A 4 17.38 -7.58 12.67
N LYS A 5 17.49 -7.82 11.35
CA LYS A 5 17.39 -6.80 10.31
C LYS A 5 16.16 -6.98 9.40
N ASP A 6 15.56 -8.17 9.40
CA ASP A 6 14.47 -8.50 8.49
C ASP A 6 13.11 -8.21 9.13
N GLY A 7 12.15 -7.78 8.31
CA GLY A 7 10.78 -7.59 8.73
C GLY A 7 9.82 -7.83 7.56
N ALA A 8 8.69 -8.46 7.87
CA ALA A 8 7.55 -8.63 7.00
C ALA A 8 6.44 -7.62 7.32
N ILE A 9 5.65 -7.29 6.30
CA ILE A 9 4.43 -6.48 6.35
C ILE A 9 3.32 -7.29 5.69
N GLY A 10 2.19 -7.44 6.36
CA GLY A 10 0.98 -8.06 5.83
C GLY A 10 -0.17 -7.07 5.86
N THR A 11 -0.94 -6.97 4.78
CA THR A 11 -2.11 -6.09 4.68
C THR A 11 -3.29 -6.84 4.08
N VAL A 12 -4.49 -6.56 4.58
CA VAL A 12 -5.72 -7.12 4.02
C VAL A 12 -6.84 -6.09 4.16
N GLY A 13 -7.59 -5.87 3.10
CA GLY A 13 -8.72 -4.96 3.14
C GLY A 13 -9.32 -4.73 1.76
N PRO A 14 -10.48 -4.06 1.71
CA PRO A 14 -11.17 -3.77 0.47
C PRO A 14 -10.40 -2.75 -0.38
N SER A 15 -10.49 -2.93 -1.70
CA SER A 15 -10.14 -1.90 -2.68
C SER A 15 -11.30 -1.73 -3.65
N LEU A 16 -11.67 -0.48 -3.92
CA LEU A 16 -12.60 -0.11 -4.97
C LEU A 16 -11.82 0.27 -6.22
N VAL A 17 -12.27 -0.20 -7.38
CA VAL A 17 -11.77 0.23 -8.69
C VAL A 17 -12.94 0.83 -9.46
N LEU A 18 -12.78 2.08 -9.88
CA LEU A 18 -13.73 2.80 -10.71
C LEU A 18 -13.17 2.88 -12.13
N ALA A 19 -13.86 2.23 -13.06
CA ALA A 19 -13.53 2.25 -14.48
C ALA A 19 -14.75 2.74 -15.28
N ARG A 20 -14.49 3.48 -16.36
CA ARG A 20 -15.52 3.90 -17.31
C ARG A 20 -15.38 3.06 -18.58
N GLY A 21 -16.49 2.50 -19.07
CA GLY A 21 -16.50 1.71 -20.31
C GLY A 21 -15.89 2.49 -21.48
N GLY A 22 -14.98 1.85 -22.22
CA GLY A 22 -14.28 2.44 -23.37
C GLY A 22 -13.16 3.43 -23.01
N TRP A 23 -12.89 3.69 -21.72
CA TRP A 23 -11.77 4.53 -21.29
C TRP A 23 -10.63 3.65 -20.76
N PRO A 24 -9.37 3.91 -21.19
CA PRO A 24 -8.22 3.13 -20.74
C PRO A 24 -7.78 3.48 -19.31
N LEU A 25 -8.39 4.48 -18.68
CA LEU A 25 -8.05 4.95 -17.35
C LEU A 25 -9.02 4.43 -16.30
N SER A 26 -8.49 3.94 -15.18
CA SER A 26 -9.26 3.62 -13.98
C SER A 26 -8.63 4.21 -12.73
N LEU A 27 -9.48 4.52 -11.75
CA LEU A 27 -9.11 4.99 -10.43
C LEU A 27 -9.25 3.85 -9.44
N GLU A 28 -8.34 3.76 -8.49
CA GLU A 28 -8.45 2.81 -7.39
C GLU A 28 -8.27 3.50 -6.05
N GLY A 29 -8.91 2.96 -5.02
CA GLY A 29 -8.71 3.40 -3.66
C GLY A 29 -9.06 2.30 -2.67
N GLY A 30 -8.47 2.35 -1.49
CA GLY A 30 -8.72 1.34 -0.47
C GLY A 30 -8.21 1.74 0.91
N LEU A 31 -8.62 0.95 1.89
CA LEU A 31 -8.23 1.04 3.28
C LEU A 31 -8.05 -0.38 3.82
N SER A 32 -7.00 -0.60 4.60
CA SER A 32 -6.66 -1.94 5.08
C SER A 32 -5.98 -1.88 6.45
N PRO A 33 -6.37 -2.72 7.42
CA PRO A 33 -5.46 -3.06 8.52
C PRO A 33 -4.16 -3.67 7.98
N THR A 34 -3.05 -3.30 8.61
CA THR A 34 -1.71 -3.71 8.23
C THR A 34 -0.93 -4.17 9.46
N LEU A 35 -0.42 -5.39 9.44
CA LEU A 35 0.40 -5.96 10.50
C LEU A 35 1.88 -5.92 10.11
N LEU A 36 2.68 -5.34 10.98
CA LEU A 36 4.14 -5.34 10.89
C LEU A 36 4.70 -6.43 11.81
N SER A 37 5.61 -7.26 11.32
CA SER A 37 6.33 -8.24 12.16
C SER A 37 7.20 -7.58 13.26
N ARG A 38 7.58 -6.33 13.04
CA ARG A 38 8.26 -5.42 13.98
C ARG A 38 7.82 -4.01 13.67
N PHE A 39 7.84 -3.10 14.64
CA PHE A 39 7.40 -1.71 14.44
C PHE A 39 8.57 -0.72 14.46
N VAL A 40 9.81 -1.19 14.56
CA VAL A 40 11.01 -0.38 14.41
C VAL A 40 11.77 -0.84 13.17
N PHE A 41 11.92 0.06 12.19
CA PHE A 41 12.64 -0.17 10.94
C PHE A 41 13.68 0.93 10.74
N GLY A 42 14.96 0.57 10.93
CA GLY A 42 16.05 1.55 10.93
C GLY A 42 15.78 2.64 11.98
N PRO A 43 15.79 3.94 11.60
CA PRO A 43 15.53 5.04 12.54
C PRO A 43 14.04 5.30 12.81
N ARG A 44 13.11 4.61 12.12
CA ARG A 44 11.67 4.85 12.27
C ARG A 44 11.05 3.89 13.26
N ASN A 45 10.33 4.44 14.23
CA ASN A 45 9.50 3.70 15.19
C ASN A 45 8.03 4.03 14.90
N PHE A 46 7.22 3.01 14.58
CA PHE A 46 5.80 3.11 14.25
C PHE A 46 4.87 2.94 15.47
N GLY A 47 5.44 2.86 16.67
CA GLY A 47 4.72 2.81 17.95
C GLY A 47 4.12 1.45 18.30
N ASN A 48 3.60 0.71 17.32
CA ASN A 48 3.04 -0.63 17.50
C ASN A 48 3.02 -1.44 16.19
N ASN A 49 2.73 -2.73 16.27
CA ASN A 49 2.68 -3.63 15.11
C ASN A 49 1.43 -3.44 14.23
N LEU A 50 0.34 -2.85 14.76
CA LEU A 50 -0.92 -2.67 14.05
C LEU A 50 -1.01 -1.27 13.44
N GLN A 51 -1.01 -1.22 12.12
CA GLN A 51 -1.16 0.00 11.34
C GLN A 51 -2.44 -0.04 10.51
N PHE A 52 -2.80 1.10 9.95
CA PHE A 52 -3.81 1.27 8.92
C PHE A 52 -3.13 1.84 7.69
N THR A 53 -3.38 1.19 6.57
CA THR A 53 -2.94 1.61 5.25
C THR A 53 -4.12 2.13 4.48
N SER A 54 -4.03 3.35 3.94
CA SER A 54 -4.92 3.84 2.90
C SER A 54 -4.16 4.06 1.61
N HIS A 55 -4.81 3.88 0.47
CA HIS A 55 -4.21 4.14 -0.83
C HIS A 55 -5.18 4.75 -1.82
N VAL A 56 -4.61 5.46 -2.79
CA VAL A 56 -5.26 5.93 -4.01
C VAL A 56 -4.33 5.68 -5.17
N GLY A 57 -4.87 5.29 -6.32
CA GLY A 57 -4.08 4.98 -7.50
C GLY A 57 -4.81 5.22 -8.80
N LEU A 58 -4.01 5.20 -9.86
CA LEU A 58 -4.40 5.35 -11.25
C LEU A 58 -3.84 4.18 -12.03
N ASN A 59 -4.66 3.58 -12.88
CA ASN A 59 -4.27 2.51 -13.77
C ASN A 59 -4.58 2.90 -15.21
N LEU A 60 -3.60 2.74 -16.10
CA LEU A 60 -3.69 3.00 -17.53
C LEU A 60 -3.51 1.70 -18.32
N ASP A 61 -4.54 1.29 -19.05
CA ASP A 61 -4.50 0.17 -19.97
C ASP A 61 -3.83 0.60 -21.29
N LEU A 62 -2.68 -0.01 -21.62
CA LEU A 62 -1.91 0.23 -22.85
C LEU A 62 -2.31 -0.73 -23.99
N GLY A 63 -3.44 -1.42 -23.84
CA GLY A 63 -3.93 -2.43 -24.77
C GLY A 63 -4.62 -3.59 -24.05
N PRO A 64 -4.84 -4.72 -24.73
CA PRO A 64 -5.56 -5.86 -24.14
C PRO A 64 -4.76 -6.60 -23.05
N HIS A 65 -3.43 -6.48 -23.06
CA HIS A 65 -2.56 -7.27 -22.19
C HIS A 65 -1.76 -6.44 -21.18
N LEU A 66 -1.49 -5.16 -21.45
CA LEU A 66 -0.58 -4.36 -20.62
C LEU A 66 -1.33 -3.27 -19.86
N ARG A 67 -0.98 -3.11 -18.58
CA ARG A 67 -1.45 -2.03 -17.71
C ARG A 67 -0.29 -1.43 -16.94
N LEU A 68 -0.23 -0.10 -16.92
CA LEU A 68 0.62 0.66 -16.00
C LEU A 68 -0.21 1.14 -14.81
N GLY A 69 0.36 1.06 -13.62
CA GLY A 69 -0.27 1.53 -12.39
C GLY A 69 0.64 2.49 -11.64
N TYR A 70 0.04 3.51 -11.05
CA TYR A 70 0.67 4.32 -10.02
C TYR A 70 -0.22 4.36 -8.79
N ARG A 71 0.36 4.13 -7.62
CA ARG A 71 -0.36 4.16 -6.34
C ARG A 71 0.41 4.97 -5.31
N TYR A 72 -0.29 5.90 -4.67
CA TYR A 72 0.16 6.55 -3.45
C TYR A 72 -0.48 5.85 -2.25
N GLN A 73 0.33 5.55 -1.24
CA GLN A 73 -0.10 4.82 -0.05
C GLN A 73 0.40 5.53 1.21
N HIS A 74 -0.50 5.72 2.18
CA HIS A 74 -0.19 6.24 3.51
C HIS A 74 -0.44 5.16 4.56
N MET A 75 0.52 4.92 5.45
CA MET A 75 0.43 3.98 6.56
C MET A 75 0.67 4.70 7.89
N SER A 76 -0.18 4.49 8.88
CA SER A 76 -0.01 5.01 10.24
C SER A 76 -0.76 4.17 11.28
N ASN A 77 -0.50 4.36 12.57
CA ASN A 77 -1.22 3.63 13.63
C ASN A 77 -2.52 4.32 14.07
N ALA A 78 -2.98 5.34 13.33
CA ALA A 78 -4.15 6.16 13.65
C ALA A 78 -4.11 6.84 15.04
N GLY A 79 -2.93 6.98 15.65
CA GLY A 79 -2.76 7.55 17.00
C GLY A 79 -2.99 6.53 18.13
N LEU A 80 -3.07 5.24 17.83
CA LEU A 80 -3.21 4.19 18.84
C LEU A 80 -1.97 4.03 19.73
N SER A 81 -0.80 4.48 19.28
CA SER A 81 0.44 4.45 20.05
C SER A 81 1.39 5.57 19.62
N SER A 82 2.22 6.04 20.55
CA SER A 82 3.27 7.03 20.29
C SER A 82 4.64 6.34 20.25
N PRO A 83 5.55 6.73 19.34
CA PRO A 83 5.36 7.71 18.26
C PRO A 83 4.54 7.15 17.08
N ASN A 84 3.94 8.05 16.29
CA ASN A 84 3.24 7.72 15.04
C ASN A 84 3.75 8.62 13.89
N PRO A 85 4.96 8.38 13.36
CA PRO A 85 5.53 9.22 12.31
C PRO A 85 4.83 9.07 10.96
N GLY A 86 4.02 8.01 10.78
CA GLY A 86 3.47 7.61 9.50
C GLY A 86 4.53 7.23 8.46
N LEU A 87 4.08 6.70 7.32
CA LEU A 87 4.91 6.38 6.17
C LEU A 87 4.11 6.60 4.87
N ASN A 88 4.69 7.37 3.94
CA ASN A 88 4.16 7.53 2.59
C ASN A 88 4.99 6.71 1.61
N LEU A 89 4.33 6.00 0.71
CA LEU A 89 4.93 5.14 -0.30
C LEU A 89 4.37 5.47 -1.68
N HIS A 90 5.24 5.42 -2.68
CA HIS A 90 4.91 5.59 -4.08
C HIS A 90 5.22 4.27 -4.80
N PHE A 91 4.20 3.67 -5.41
CA PHE A 91 4.32 2.42 -6.15
C PHE A 91 4.09 2.67 -7.63
N PHE A 92 4.95 2.06 -8.45
CA PHE A 92 4.77 1.96 -9.89
C PHE A 92 4.61 0.47 -10.22
N ALA A 93 3.57 0.13 -10.99
CA ALA A 93 3.25 -1.23 -11.35
C ALA A 93 3.22 -1.38 -12.87
N LEU A 94 3.72 -2.52 -13.34
CA LEU A 94 3.53 -3.01 -14.69
C LEU A 94 2.83 -4.37 -14.58
N SER A 95 1.65 -4.48 -15.19
CA SER A 95 0.80 -5.66 -15.10
C SER A 95 0.56 -6.25 -16.48
N TYR A 96 0.62 -7.57 -16.57
CA TYR A 96 0.29 -8.33 -17.77
C TYR A 96 -0.96 -9.19 -17.53
N ARG A 97 -1.93 -9.13 -18.45
CA ARG A 97 -3.14 -9.96 -18.47
C ARG A 97 -3.01 -11.03 -19.55
N PHE A 98 -2.98 -12.30 -19.11
CA PHE A 98 -2.95 -13.49 -19.98
C PHE A 98 -4.32 -13.78 -20.59
#